data_AF-A0A7R7CBY0-F1
#
_entry.id   AF-A0A7R7CBY0-F1
#
_cell.length_a   1.000
_cell.length_b   1.000
_cell.length_c   1.000
_cell.angle_alpha   90.00
_cell.angle_beta   90.00
_cell.angle_gamma   90.00
#
_symmetry.space_group_name_H-M   'P 1'
#
loop_
_entity.id
_entity.type
_entity.pdbx_description
1 polymer ?
#
loop_
_entity_poly.entity_id
_entity_poly.type
_entity_poly.pdbx_seq_one_letter_code
_entity_poly.pdbx_strand_id
1 'polypeptide(L)'
;MKPSRDKRQHRSRPGARPGEVARDRQAPERQRPVAEAQREPRADRTVSSQTPSRVLGRREGMLPAERLPLILEVAPNADYALLDSGGGEKLEQYGPYRIVRPEGQAIWQRALPAREWERVDAVFTGDTDEEGMGRWRFPGAPLGETWPMRHDGIDYLGRFTSFRHVGVFPEQASHWDHMAGLIAGAGRPVKVLNLFGYTGLASLVAARAGAEVTHVDASKKAIGWARENQEVARLTDRPIRWIVEDAMKFAEREERRGNSYDIILFDPPAYGRGPKGEVWQLFEHLPALADICRSILSPKPLAVVLTAYSIRASFFAIHALMRDTFAGMGGTVESGELVIREKSAGRALSTSLFSRWVAQ
;
A
#
# COMPACT_ATOMS: atom_id res chain seq x y z
N MET A 1 -3.96 66.84 -32.20
CA MET A 1 -2.81 67.42 -32.94
C MET A 1 -2.00 66.30 -33.61
N LYS A 2 -1.31 66.63 -34.71
CA LYS A 2 -0.12 65.95 -35.31
C LYS A 2 1.02 67.02 -35.33
N PRO A 3 2.33 66.79 -35.62
CA PRO A 3 3.01 65.72 -36.41
C PRO A 3 4.24 65.13 -35.63
N SER A 4 5.33 64.46 -36.11
CA SER A 4 5.69 63.61 -37.28
C SER A 4 7.02 62.82 -37.00
N ARG A 5 7.44 62.02 -38.00
CA ARG A 5 8.75 61.42 -38.40
C ARG A 5 10.04 62.27 -38.11
N ASP A 6 11.30 61.83 -38.35
CA ASP A 6 11.84 60.71 -39.18
C ASP A 6 13.28 60.22 -38.83
N LYS A 7 13.59 59.01 -39.34
CA LYS A 7 14.84 58.26 -39.71
C LYS A 7 16.29 58.83 -39.71
N ARG A 8 17.24 57.85 -39.91
CA ARG A 8 18.65 57.88 -40.43
C ARG A 8 19.76 58.11 -39.38
N GLN A 9 21.03 57.66 -39.51
CA GLN A 9 21.84 56.95 -40.55
C GLN A 9 22.90 56.06 -39.81
N HIS A 10 23.31 54.83 -40.17
CA HIS A 10 23.99 54.25 -41.36
C HIS A 10 25.49 54.61 -41.56
N ARG A 11 26.40 53.61 -41.45
CA ARG A 11 27.76 53.53 -42.08
C ARG A 11 28.31 52.08 -42.06
N SER A 12 29.29 51.74 -42.90
CA SER A 12 29.60 50.31 -43.21
C SER A 12 30.90 50.01 -43.99
N ARG A 13 31.67 48.97 -43.56
CA ARG A 13 32.71 48.17 -44.31
C ARG A 13 33.96 48.93 -44.84
N PRO A 14 35.03 48.27 -45.37
CA PRO A 14 35.38 46.83 -45.50
C PRO A 14 36.56 46.41 -44.57
N GLY A 15 37.25 45.24 -44.64
CA GLY A 15 37.00 43.95 -45.35
C GLY A 15 38.13 43.47 -46.30
N ALA A 16 38.90 42.41 -45.98
CA ALA A 16 39.94 41.80 -46.84
C ALA A 16 40.27 40.30 -46.52
N ARG A 17 40.98 39.62 -47.46
CA ARG A 17 41.61 38.27 -47.49
C ARG A 17 42.91 38.40 -48.35
N PRO A 18 43.86 37.42 -48.55
CA PRO A 18 43.78 35.95 -48.41
C PRO A 18 45.07 35.23 -47.88
N GLY A 19 45.14 33.88 -48.02
CA GLY A 19 46.37 33.05 -47.95
C GLY A 19 46.82 32.63 -46.53
N GLU A 20 47.52 31.50 -46.30
CA GLU A 20 47.89 30.37 -47.20
C GLU A 20 48.04 29.06 -46.36
N VAL A 21 48.49 27.94 -46.96
CA VAL A 21 48.39 26.56 -46.42
C VAL A 21 49.74 25.98 -45.97
N ALA A 22 49.81 25.25 -44.85
CA ALA A 22 50.78 24.15 -44.65
C ALA A 22 50.56 23.24 -43.40
N ARG A 23 50.75 21.93 -43.60
CA ARG A 23 51.29 20.91 -42.63
C ARG A 23 50.44 20.48 -41.42
N ASP A 24 49.45 19.65 -41.75
CA ASP A 24 49.32 18.26 -41.29
C ASP A 24 50.33 17.72 -40.24
N ARG A 25 49.80 17.09 -39.18
CA ARG A 25 50.46 16.04 -38.36
C ARG A 25 49.43 15.29 -37.50
N GLN A 26 48.98 14.12 -37.98
CA GLN A 26 48.16 13.20 -37.19
C GLN A 26 48.93 12.60 -36.01
N ALA A 27 48.26 12.46 -34.86
CA ALA A 27 48.65 11.61 -33.73
C ALA A 27 47.38 11.09 -33.04
N PRO A 28 47.36 9.86 -32.50
CA PRO A 28 46.11 9.09 -32.38
C PRO A 28 45.29 9.37 -31.12
N GLU A 29 43.97 9.35 -31.28
CA GLU A 29 43.02 9.25 -30.17
C GLU A 29 43.19 7.90 -29.45
N ARG A 30 43.70 7.94 -28.21
CA ARG A 30 43.64 6.78 -27.32
C ARG A 30 42.28 6.73 -26.65
N GLN A 31 41.39 5.88 -27.15
CA GLN A 31 40.18 5.47 -26.44
C GLN A 31 40.55 5.04 -25.01
N ARG A 32 39.97 5.70 -24.02
CA ARG A 32 40.03 5.28 -22.61
C ARG A 32 38.73 4.57 -22.29
N PRO A 33 38.74 3.32 -21.77
CA PRO A 33 37.52 2.68 -21.30
C PRO A 33 36.99 3.46 -20.10
N VAL A 34 35.74 3.93 -20.18
CA VAL A 34 35.03 4.47 -19.02
C VAL A 34 34.57 3.28 -18.19
N ALA A 35 35.40 2.88 -17.23
CA ALA A 35 35.01 1.88 -16.25
C ALA A 35 33.93 2.49 -15.33
N GLU A 36 32.72 1.94 -15.35
CA GLU A 36 31.65 2.28 -14.43
C GLU A 36 32.02 1.85 -13.01
N ALA A 37 32.70 2.74 -12.28
CA ALA A 37 32.97 2.57 -10.87
C ALA A 37 31.65 2.66 -10.08
N GLN A 38 31.01 1.50 -9.88
CA GLN A 38 29.83 1.35 -9.03
C GLN A 38 30.11 1.94 -7.65
N ARG A 39 29.58 3.15 -7.40
CA ARG A 39 29.64 3.77 -6.08
C ARG A 39 28.51 3.23 -5.23
N GLU A 40 28.82 2.22 -4.42
CA GLU A 40 27.99 1.85 -3.29
C GLU A 40 27.66 3.12 -2.47
N PRO A 41 26.39 3.31 -2.05
CA PRO A 41 26.04 4.43 -1.19
C PRO A 41 26.74 4.24 0.16
N ARG A 42 27.68 5.13 0.49
CA ARG A 42 28.33 5.14 1.81
C ARG A 42 27.25 5.19 2.89
N ALA A 43 27.22 4.18 3.75
CA ALA A 43 26.29 4.10 4.86
C ALA A 43 26.49 5.30 5.80
N ASP A 44 25.59 6.27 5.72
CA ASP A 44 25.67 7.52 6.49
C ASP A 44 25.31 7.21 7.95
N ARG A 45 26.34 7.06 8.79
CA ARG A 45 26.23 6.67 10.20
C ARG A 45 25.69 7.80 11.09
N THR A 46 24.50 8.28 10.75
CA THR A 46 23.63 8.96 11.71
C THR A 46 23.28 7.98 12.83
N VAL A 47 23.64 8.34 14.06
CA VAL A 47 23.38 7.49 15.24
C VAL A 47 21.90 7.59 15.60
N SER A 48 21.10 6.75 14.94
CA SER A 48 19.73 6.49 15.36
C SER A 48 19.75 5.95 16.79
N SER A 49 19.04 6.61 17.70
CA SER A 49 18.82 6.13 19.06
C SER A 49 17.83 4.96 19.04
N GLN A 50 18.32 3.80 18.61
CA GLN A 50 17.56 2.55 18.63
C GLN A 50 17.11 2.25 20.07
N THR A 51 15.79 2.19 20.28
CA THR A 51 15.21 1.52 21.44
C THR A 51 15.84 0.12 21.53
N PRO A 52 16.27 -0.37 22.71
CA PRO A 52 16.79 -1.72 22.83
C PRO A 52 15.75 -2.71 22.30
N SER A 53 16.16 -3.58 21.37
CA SER A 53 15.24 -4.48 20.69
C SER A 53 14.56 -5.41 21.69
N ARG A 54 13.24 -5.60 21.51
CA ARG A 54 12.43 -6.51 22.32
C ARG A 54 13.07 -7.90 22.29
N VAL A 55 13.47 -8.41 23.46
CA VAL A 55 14.09 -9.73 23.57
C VAL A 55 13.01 -10.80 23.38
N LEU A 56 12.96 -11.39 22.18
CA LEU A 56 11.98 -12.40 21.82
C LEU A 56 12.41 -13.78 22.35
N GLY A 57 11.76 -14.23 23.42
CA GLY A 57 11.80 -15.61 23.88
C GLY A 57 10.69 -16.44 23.22
N ARG A 58 10.94 -17.74 23.04
CA ARG A 58 9.90 -18.69 22.62
C ARG A 58 8.79 -18.72 23.66
N ARG A 59 7.53 -18.55 23.24
CA ARG A 59 6.36 -18.63 24.14
C ARG A 59 6.10 -20.10 24.51
N GLU A 60 5.78 -20.33 25.79
CA GLU A 60 5.46 -21.66 26.31
C GLU A 60 4.02 -22.10 25.98
N GLY A 61 3.76 -23.40 26.12
CA GLY A 61 2.45 -24.03 25.84
C GLY A 61 2.37 -24.65 24.44
N MET A 62 1.21 -25.22 24.12
CA MET A 62 0.95 -25.81 22.80
C MET A 62 0.77 -24.73 21.74
N LEU A 63 1.27 -24.98 20.52
CA LEU A 63 0.93 -24.14 19.36
C LEU A 63 -0.59 -24.18 19.13
N PRO A 64 -1.23 -23.10 18.61
CA PRO A 64 -2.61 -23.14 18.16
C PRO A 64 -2.84 -24.24 17.11
N ALA A 65 -4.11 -24.63 16.93
CA ALA A 65 -4.52 -25.43 15.78
C ALA A 65 -4.18 -24.68 14.47
N GLU A 66 -4.11 -25.39 13.34
CA GLU A 66 -3.71 -24.80 12.06
C GLU A 66 -4.68 -25.14 10.92
N ARG A 67 -4.85 -24.19 10.00
CA ARG A 67 -5.61 -24.38 8.76
C ARG A 67 -4.84 -23.75 7.60
N LEU A 68 -4.19 -24.59 6.80
CA LEU A 68 -3.38 -24.20 5.66
C LEU A 68 -3.42 -25.27 4.55
N PRO A 69 -3.19 -24.89 3.28
CA PRO A 69 -3.32 -23.54 2.77
C PRO A 69 -4.80 -23.10 2.73
N LEU A 70 -5.09 -21.90 3.21
CA LEU A 70 -6.40 -21.27 3.04
C LEU A 70 -6.28 -20.16 2.00
N ILE A 71 -6.81 -20.40 0.79
CA ILE A 71 -6.92 -19.36 -0.23
C ILE A 71 -8.23 -18.60 0.00
N LEU A 72 -8.15 -17.28 0.14
CA LEU A 72 -9.29 -16.39 0.27
C LEU A 72 -9.48 -15.64 -1.05
N GLU A 73 -10.62 -15.86 -1.69
CA GLU A 73 -10.91 -15.31 -3.02
C GLU A 73 -11.96 -14.21 -2.95
N VAL A 74 -11.65 -13.04 -3.52
CA VAL A 74 -12.61 -11.96 -3.74
C VAL A 74 -13.13 -12.04 -5.17
N ALA A 75 -14.41 -12.39 -5.28
CA ALA A 75 -15.13 -12.37 -6.55
C ALA A 75 -15.49 -10.94 -6.97
N PRO A 76 -15.63 -10.67 -8.29
CA PRO A 76 -16.11 -9.39 -8.79
C PRO A 76 -17.50 -9.01 -8.25
N ASN A 77 -17.69 -7.76 -7.89
CA ASN A 77 -18.94 -7.20 -7.37
C ASN A 77 -19.42 -6.01 -8.25
N ALA A 78 -20.33 -5.18 -7.73
CA ALA A 78 -20.90 -4.04 -8.46
C ALA A 78 -19.92 -2.86 -8.60
N ASP A 79 -19.05 -2.68 -7.61
CA ASP A 79 -18.14 -1.53 -7.49
C ASP A 79 -16.69 -1.87 -7.86
N TYR A 80 -16.28 -3.15 -7.77
CA TYR A 80 -14.95 -3.61 -8.21
C TYR A 80 -15.00 -4.90 -9.04
N ALA A 81 -14.19 -4.95 -10.10
CA ALA A 81 -13.89 -6.17 -10.83
C ALA A 81 -12.50 -6.14 -11.48
N LEU A 82 -11.69 -7.19 -11.31
CA LEU A 82 -10.61 -7.49 -12.24
C LEU A 82 -11.23 -7.94 -13.56
N LEU A 83 -11.04 -7.18 -14.64
CA LEU A 83 -11.65 -7.47 -15.95
C LEU A 83 -10.78 -8.43 -16.76
N ASP A 84 -9.48 -8.14 -16.86
CA ASP A 84 -8.48 -8.97 -17.55
C ASP A 84 -7.08 -8.72 -16.98
N SER A 85 -6.18 -9.65 -17.24
CA SER A 85 -4.78 -9.58 -16.79
C SER A 85 -3.85 -10.21 -17.82
N GLY A 86 -2.62 -9.68 -17.92
CA GLY A 86 -1.57 -10.27 -18.75
C GLY A 86 -0.60 -9.25 -19.36
N GLY A 87 0.57 -9.74 -19.78
CA GLY A 87 1.65 -8.90 -20.31
C GLY A 87 2.20 -7.91 -19.28
N GLY A 88 2.23 -8.30 -17.99
CA GLY A 88 2.73 -7.46 -16.90
C GLY A 88 1.77 -6.35 -16.43
N GLU A 89 0.52 -6.34 -16.91
CA GLU A 89 -0.51 -5.36 -16.50
C GLU A 89 -1.81 -6.06 -16.10
N LYS A 90 -2.69 -5.29 -15.43
CA LYS A 90 -4.08 -5.65 -15.15
C LYS A 90 -5.04 -4.52 -15.54
N LEU A 91 -6.23 -4.90 -16.01
CA LEU A 91 -7.34 -4.04 -16.36
C LEU A 91 -8.47 -4.25 -15.34
N GLU A 92 -8.85 -3.19 -14.64
CA GLU A 92 -9.76 -3.23 -13.49
C GLU A 92 -10.91 -2.24 -13.65
N GLN A 93 -12.11 -2.61 -13.22
CA GLN A 93 -13.24 -1.70 -13.01
C GLN A 93 -13.21 -1.22 -11.55
N TYR A 94 -13.24 0.09 -11.34
CA TYR A 94 -13.43 0.74 -10.05
C TYR A 94 -14.58 1.75 -10.17
N GLY A 95 -15.78 1.34 -9.77
CA GLY A 95 -17.00 2.13 -9.88
C GLY A 95 -17.24 2.54 -11.34
N PRO A 96 -17.29 3.84 -11.67
CA PRO A 96 -17.46 4.30 -13.06
C PRO A 96 -16.26 4.01 -13.97
N TYR A 97 -15.03 3.88 -13.42
CA TYR A 97 -13.81 3.93 -14.23
C TYR A 97 -13.18 2.57 -14.53
N ARG A 98 -12.67 2.44 -15.74
CA ARG A 98 -11.78 1.37 -16.21
C ARG A 98 -10.34 1.83 -16.11
N ILE A 99 -9.54 1.13 -15.31
CA ILE A 99 -8.21 1.53 -14.89
C ILE A 99 -7.21 0.45 -15.27
N VAL A 100 -6.10 0.84 -15.92
CA VAL A 100 -4.95 -0.06 -16.18
C VAL A 100 -3.81 0.24 -15.22
N ARG A 101 -3.21 -0.81 -14.66
CA ARG A 101 -2.08 -0.72 -13.72
C ARG A 101 -1.04 -1.81 -13.97
N PRO A 102 0.25 -1.55 -13.67
CA PRO A 102 1.30 -2.56 -13.73
C PRO A 102 1.12 -3.62 -12.62
N GLU A 103 1.29 -4.87 -13.02
CA GLU A 103 1.16 -6.08 -12.21
C GLU A 103 2.16 -7.14 -12.70
N GLY A 104 3.41 -7.04 -12.24
CA GLY A 104 4.54 -7.80 -12.81
C GLY A 104 4.47 -9.33 -12.68
N GLN A 105 3.55 -9.86 -11.86
CA GLN A 105 3.27 -11.30 -11.78
C GLN A 105 2.31 -11.81 -12.88
N ALA A 106 1.59 -10.91 -13.58
CA ALA A 106 0.67 -11.25 -14.66
C ALA A 106 1.45 -11.54 -15.97
N ILE A 107 2.34 -12.55 -15.91
CA ILE A 107 3.27 -12.94 -16.97
C ILE A 107 2.62 -13.72 -18.13
N TRP A 108 1.33 -14.06 -17.99
CA TRP A 108 0.52 -14.70 -19.01
C TRP A 108 0.03 -13.71 -20.08
N GLN A 109 -0.53 -14.22 -21.18
CA GLN A 109 -1.10 -13.39 -22.25
C GLN A 109 -2.47 -12.82 -21.87
N ARG A 110 -2.83 -11.64 -22.39
CA ARG A 110 -4.16 -11.02 -22.19
C ARG A 110 -5.24 -11.87 -22.85
N ALA A 111 -6.44 -11.91 -22.26
CA ALA A 111 -7.57 -12.69 -22.79
C ALA A 111 -8.61 -11.82 -23.51
N LEU A 112 -8.70 -10.53 -23.19
CA LEU A 112 -9.53 -9.57 -23.94
C LEU A 112 -8.76 -8.97 -25.14
N PRO A 113 -9.45 -8.66 -26.24
CA PRO A 113 -8.84 -8.00 -27.40
C PRO A 113 -8.37 -6.57 -27.07
N ALA A 114 -7.36 -6.08 -27.78
CA ALA A 114 -6.72 -4.78 -27.55
C ALA A 114 -7.70 -3.60 -27.33
N ARG A 115 -8.79 -3.54 -28.11
CA ARG A 115 -9.87 -2.54 -27.96
C ARG A 115 -10.47 -2.41 -26.55
N GLU A 116 -10.45 -3.45 -25.73
CA GLU A 116 -10.91 -3.40 -24.34
C GLU A 116 -9.87 -2.75 -23.41
N TRP A 117 -8.58 -2.90 -23.73
CA TRP A 117 -7.46 -2.25 -23.04
C TRP A 117 -7.21 -0.82 -23.53
N GLU A 118 -7.68 -0.48 -24.74
CA GLU A 118 -7.73 0.89 -25.28
C GLU A 118 -8.91 1.69 -24.71
N ARG A 119 -10.06 1.04 -24.46
CA ARG A 119 -11.24 1.64 -23.82
C ARG A 119 -11.05 1.72 -22.30
N VAL A 120 -10.24 2.67 -21.86
CA VAL A 120 -9.88 2.89 -20.45
C VAL A 120 -9.85 4.38 -20.10
N ASP A 121 -10.26 4.69 -18.88
CA ASP A 121 -10.40 6.06 -18.39
C ASP A 121 -9.09 6.58 -17.76
N ALA A 122 -8.30 5.67 -17.17
CA ALA A 122 -7.01 5.99 -16.56
C ALA A 122 -5.98 4.86 -16.73
N VAL A 123 -4.71 5.23 -16.92
CA VAL A 123 -3.57 4.30 -17.00
C VAL A 123 -2.46 4.81 -16.09
N PHE A 124 -1.96 3.99 -15.16
CA PHE A 124 -0.77 4.33 -14.37
C PHE A 124 0.48 3.99 -15.18
N THR A 125 1.15 5.02 -15.74
CA THR A 125 2.38 4.82 -16.53
C THR A 125 3.59 4.55 -15.65
N GLY A 126 3.62 5.18 -14.47
CA GLY A 126 4.71 5.05 -13.50
C GLY A 126 5.96 5.87 -13.82
N ASP A 127 5.92 6.74 -14.84
CA ASP A 127 7.04 7.60 -15.23
C ASP A 127 7.58 8.39 -14.01
N THR A 128 8.89 8.31 -13.79
CA THR A 128 9.52 8.84 -12.57
C THR A 128 9.61 10.35 -12.54
N ASP A 129 9.68 10.97 -13.72
CA ASP A 129 10.22 12.30 -13.94
C ASP A 129 9.21 13.43 -13.64
N GLU A 130 7.94 13.08 -13.38
CA GLU A 130 6.92 14.00 -12.88
C GLU A 130 6.47 13.63 -11.44
N GLU A 131 6.48 14.62 -10.55
CA GLU A 131 5.80 14.55 -9.26
C GLU A 131 4.34 15.03 -9.36
N GLY A 132 3.41 14.35 -8.67
CA GLY A 132 2.00 14.73 -8.64
C GLY A 132 1.08 13.70 -9.30
N MET A 133 0.14 14.14 -10.14
CA MET A 133 -0.77 13.27 -10.91
C MET A 133 -0.19 12.82 -12.26
N GLY A 134 0.96 13.34 -12.70
CA GLY A 134 1.57 13.04 -14.01
C GLY A 134 1.83 11.56 -14.31
N ARG A 135 1.91 10.72 -13.27
CA ARG A 135 2.01 9.25 -13.40
C ARG A 135 0.71 8.56 -13.81
N TRP A 136 -0.39 9.30 -13.94
CA TRP A 136 -1.68 8.86 -14.45
C TRP A 136 -1.98 9.54 -15.78
N ARG A 137 -2.05 8.75 -16.85
CA ARG A 137 -2.54 9.19 -18.15
C ARG A 137 -4.05 8.96 -18.21
N PHE A 138 -4.80 10.01 -18.55
CA PHE A 138 -6.24 9.95 -18.83
C PHE A 138 -6.44 10.04 -20.35
N PRO A 139 -6.80 8.95 -21.08
CA PRO A 139 -6.85 8.97 -22.54
C PRO A 139 -7.98 9.82 -23.14
N GLY A 140 -9.04 10.07 -22.38
CA GLY A 140 -10.17 10.92 -22.76
C GLY A 140 -9.99 12.37 -22.26
N ALA A 141 -10.71 12.71 -21.19
CA ALA A 141 -10.58 13.99 -20.50
C ALA A 141 -9.91 13.81 -19.13
N PRO A 142 -9.27 14.85 -18.56
CA PRO A 142 -8.75 14.79 -17.19
C PRO A 142 -9.84 14.44 -16.17
N LEU A 143 -9.54 13.49 -15.28
CA LEU A 143 -10.43 13.08 -14.19
C LEU A 143 -10.13 13.87 -12.90
N GLY A 144 -11.12 13.96 -12.00
CA GLY A 144 -10.91 14.49 -10.66
C GLY A 144 -10.04 13.58 -9.79
N GLU A 145 -9.49 14.07 -8.68
CA GLU A 145 -8.63 13.28 -7.78
C GLU A 145 -9.37 12.04 -7.23
N THR A 146 -10.68 12.14 -7.00
CA THR A 146 -11.51 11.12 -6.35
C THR A 146 -12.78 10.78 -7.14
N TRP A 147 -13.34 9.60 -6.85
CA TRP A 147 -14.65 9.17 -7.33
C TRP A 147 -15.38 8.34 -6.26
N PRO A 148 -16.72 8.35 -6.25
CA PRO A 148 -17.50 7.53 -5.32
C PRO A 148 -17.33 6.04 -5.63
N MET A 149 -17.19 5.26 -4.56
CA MET A 149 -17.10 3.81 -4.53
C MET A 149 -17.94 3.30 -3.36
N ARG A 150 -18.36 2.04 -3.39
CA ARG A 150 -19.07 1.41 -2.26
C ARG A 150 -18.60 -0.01 -2.00
N HIS A 151 -18.65 -0.43 -0.75
CA HIS A 151 -18.42 -1.81 -0.34
C HIS A 151 -19.39 -2.15 0.80
N ASP A 152 -20.24 -3.16 0.60
CA ASP A 152 -21.25 -3.62 1.57
C ASP A 152 -22.14 -2.49 2.16
N GLY A 153 -22.38 -1.42 1.39
CA GLY A 153 -23.15 -0.26 1.87
C GLY A 153 -22.37 0.78 2.68
N ILE A 154 -21.04 0.64 2.82
CA ILE A 154 -20.14 1.74 3.18
C ILE A 154 -19.76 2.47 1.89
N ASP A 155 -20.19 3.72 1.76
CA ASP A 155 -19.73 4.65 0.73
C ASP A 155 -18.30 5.11 1.07
N TYR A 156 -17.39 5.16 0.08
CA TYR A 156 -16.00 5.63 0.24
C TYR A 156 -15.48 6.27 -1.06
N LEU A 157 -14.27 6.82 -1.03
CA LEU A 157 -13.62 7.43 -2.19
C LEU A 157 -12.51 6.55 -2.77
N GLY A 158 -12.67 6.14 -4.04
CA GLY A 158 -11.53 5.80 -4.89
C GLY A 158 -10.72 7.07 -5.19
N ARG A 159 -9.39 6.96 -5.34
CA ARG A 159 -8.50 8.13 -5.46
C ARG A 159 -7.29 7.89 -6.34
N PHE A 160 -7.06 8.76 -7.31
CA PHE A 160 -5.79 8.82 -8.05
C PHE A 160 -4.72 9.46 -7.17
N THR A 161 -3.59 8.79 -7.00
CA THR A 161 -2.48 9.26 -6.14
C THR A 161 -1.16 9.23 -6.92
N SER A 162 -0.07 9.81 -6.40
CA SER A 162 1.26 9.75 -7.03
C SER A 162 1.92 8.35 -7.04
N PHE A 163 1.16 7.31 -6.68
CA PHE A 163 1.53 5.89 -6.66
C PHE A 163 0.42 5.04 -7.30
N ARG A 164 0.73 3.77 -7.63
CA ARG A 164 -0.22 2.83 -8.27
C ARG A 164 -1.44 2.43 -7.44
N HIS A 165 -1.56 2.87 -6.18
CA HIS A 165 -2.68 2.54 -5.31
C HIS A 165 -3.83 3.54 -5.48
N VAL A 166 -5.07 3.02 -5.56
CA VAL A 166 -6.28 3.79 -5.91
C VAL A 166 -7.16 4.13 -4.69
N GLY A 167 -6.57 4.18 -3.50
CA GLY A 167 -7.29 4.45 -2.24
C GLY A 167 -7.97 3.23 -1.60
N VAL A 168 -7.94 2.05 -2.22
CA VAL A 168 -8.51 0.81 -1.67
C VAL A 168 -7.76 -0.44 -2.19
N PHE A 169 -7.80 -1.50 -1.40
CA PHE A 169 -7.36 -2.86 -1.75
C PHE A 169 -8.58 -3.81 -1.64
N PRO A 170 -9.38 -4.00 -2.70
CA PRO A 170 -10.61 -4.80 -2.65
C PRO A 170 -10.41 -6.26 -2.24
N GLU A 171 -9.21 -6.82 -2.45
CA GLU A 171 -8.79 -8.13 -1.96
C GLU A 171 -8.99 -8.32 -0.44
N GLN A 172 -8.96 -7.25 0.34
CA GLN A 172 -9.07 -7.29 1.81
C GLN A 172 -10.51 -7.57 2.32
N ALA A 173 -11.52 -7.57 1.44
CA ALA A 173 -12.93 -7.77 1.80
C ALA A 173 -13.16 -9.01 2.68
N SER A 174 -12.54 -10.16 2.36
CA SER A 174 -12.68 -11.40 3.14
C SER A 174 -12.12 -11.35 4.56
N HIS A 175 -11.32 -10.35 4.90
CA HIS A 175 -10.92 -10.06 6.28
C HIS A 175 -11.86 -9.08 6.96
N TRP A 176 -12.40 -8.11 6.22
CA TRP A 176 -13.40 -7.17 6.71
C TRP A 176 -14.72 -7.87 7.08
N ASP A 177 -15.22 -8.75 6.22
CA ASP A 177 -16.45 -9.53 6.45
C ASP A 177 -16.32 -10.43 7.69
N HIS A 178 -15.18 -11.14 7.81
CA HIS A 178 -14.89 -11.99 8.96
C HIS A 178 -14.79 -11.19 10.26
N MET A 179 -14.14 -10.02 10.24
CA MET A 179 -14.08 -9.12 11.39
C MET A 179 -15.47 -8.60 11.77
N ALA A 180 -16.30 -8.19 10.79
CA ALA A 180 -17.66 -7.73 11.05
C ALA A 180 -18.52 -8.83 11.70
N GLY A 181 -18.40 -10.08 11.23
CA GLY A 181 -19.03 -11.24 11.83
C GLY A 181 -18.61 -11.49 13.28
N LEU A 182 -17.31 -11.41 13.58
CA LEU A 182 -16.79 -11.51 14.95
C LEU A 182 -17.31 -10.40 15.87
N ILE A 183 -17.36 -9.15 15.38
CA ILE A 183 -17.86 -8.01 16.16
C ILE A 183 -19.35 -8.18 16.47
N ALA A 184 -20.17 -8.51 15.47
CA ALA A 184 -21.60 -8.71 15.64
C ALA A 184 -21.92 -9.94 16.53
N GLY A 185 -21.15 -11.02 16.42
CA GLY A 185 -21.30 -12.24 17.21
C GLY A 185 -20.83 -12.14 18.66
N ALA A 186 -20.04 -11.13 19.02
CA ALA A 186 -19.39 -11.04 20.34
C ALA A 186 -20.36 -10.85 21.52
N GLY A 187 -21.57 -10.30 21.29
CA GLY A 187 -22.57 -10.06 22.33
C GLY A 187 -22.18 -9.02 23.39
N ARG A 188 -21.14 -8.21 23.11
CA ARG A 188 -20.54 -7.20 24.00
C ARG A 188 -19.86 -6.09 23.20
N PRO A 189 -19.50 -4.94 23.79
CA PRO A 189 -18.60 -3.98 23.16
C PRO A 189 -17.27 -4.63 22.78
N VAL A 190 -16.76 -4.33 21.58
CA VAL A 190 -15.52 -4.88 21.01
C VAL A 190 -14.55 -3.75 20.71
N LYS A 191 -13.30 -3.90 21.14
CA LYS A 191 -12.21 -2.95 20.86
C LYS A 191 -11.34 -3.42 19.70
N VAL A 192 -11.27 -2.64 18.64
CA VAL A 192 -10.50 -2.94 17.42
C VAL A 192 -9.30 -2.00 17.32
N LEU A 193 -8.10 -2.55 17.14
CA LEU A 193 -6.90 -1.82 16.74
C LEU A 193 -6.61 -2.10 15.26
N ASN A 194 -6.41 -1.06 14.47
CA ASN A 194 -5.98 -1.16 13.08
C ASN A 194 -4.66 -0.41 12.89
N LEU A 195 -3.56 -1.14 12.68
CA LEU A 195 -2.21 -0.60 12.47
C LEU A 195 -1.84 -0.60 10.99
N PHE A 196 -1.17 0.47 10.52
CA PHE A 196 -0.95 0.74 9.09
C PHE A 196 -2.29 0.88 8.33
N GLY A 197 -3.26 1.52 8.98
CA GLY A 197 -4.68 1.48 8.56
C GLY A 197 -5.01 2.17 7.24
N TYR A 198 -4.07 2.91 6.63
CA TYR A 198 -4.19 3.53 5.31
C TYR A 198 -5.46 4.40 5.18
N THR A 199 -6.32 4.13 4.20
CA THR A 199 -7.59 4.85 3.95
C THR A 199 -8.76 4.39 4.82
N GLY A 200 -8.52 3.50 5.78
CA GLY A 200 -9.43 3.24 6.89
C GLY A 200 -10.63 2.34 6.63
N LEU A 201 -10.77 1.71 5.46
CA LEU A 201 -11.94 0.86 5.13
C LEU A 201 -12.22 -0.21 6.20
N ALA A 202 -11.20 -0.92 6.67
CA ALA A 202 -11.34 -1.88 7.78
C ALA A 202 -11.87 -1.22 9.07
N SER A 203 -11.39 -0.02 9.39
CA SER A 203 -11.85 0.77 10.55
C SER A 203 -13.31 1.21 10.41
N LEU A 204 -13.77 1.54 9.19
CA LEU A 204 -15.17 1.90 8.92
C LEU A 204 -16.08 0.67 9.02
N VAL A 205 -15.65 -0.49 8.49
CA VAL A 205 -16.39 -1.76 8.64
C VAL A 205 -16.55 -2.13 10.11
N ALA A 206 -15.48 -2.05 10.90
CA ALA A 206 -15.50 -2.29 12.34
C ALA A 206 -16.43 -1.32 13.09
N ALA A 207 -16.32 -0.02 12.82
CA ALA A 207 -17.11 1.03 13.47
C ALA A 207 -18.61 0.94 13.12
N ARG A 208 -18.93 0.55 11.88
CA ARG A 208 -20.29 0.23 11.44
C ARG A 208 -20.86 -0.97 12.19
N ALA A 209 -20.07 -2.05 12.32
CA ALA A 209 -20.44 -3.27 13.03
C ALA A 209 -20.61 -3.07 14.56
N GLY A 210 -20.16 -1.93 15.10
CA GLY A 210 -20.40 -1.52 16.49
C GLY A 210 -19.16 -1.54 17.40
N ALA A 211 -17.97 -1.70 16.85
CA ALA A 211 -16.72 -1.67 17.63
C ALA A 211 -16.27 -0.24 18.00
N GLU A 212 -15.59 -0.13 19.14
CA GLU A 212 -14.69 0.98 19.46
C GLU A 212 -13.39 0.79 18.67
N VAL A 213 -13.05 1.74 17.79
CA VAL A 213 -11.91 1.58 16.86
C VAL A 213 -10.78 2.54 17.20
N THR A 214 -9.56 2.04 17.35
CA THR A 214 -8.34 2.85 17.21
C THR A 214 -7.69 2.56 15.87
N HIS A 215 -7.49 3.61 15.08
CA HIS A 215 -6.83 3.54 13.78
C HIS A 215 -5.49 4.28 13.87
N VAL A 216 -4.42 3.64 13.40
CA VAL A 216 -3.04 4.17 13.46
C VAL A 216 -2.39 4.10 12.07
N ASP A 217 -1.92 5.23 11.58
CA ASP A 217 -1.10 5.32 10.38
C ASP A 217 -0.03 6.42 10.55
N ALA A 218 1.15 6.23 9.96
CA ALA A 218 2.23 7.22 10.02
C ALA A 218 1.95 8.44 9.11
N SER A 219 1.15 8.27 8.06
CA SER A 219 0.83 9.30 7.10
C SER A 219 -0.35 10.16 7.56
N LYS A 220 -0.07 11.41 7.93
CA LYS A 220 -1.11 12.44 8.13
C LYS A 220 -2.03 12.58 6.91
N LYS A 221 -1.54 12.29 5.69
CA LYS A 221 -2.35 12.31 4.47
C LYS A 221 -3.33 11.13 4.42
N ALA A 222 -2.90 9.92 4.81
CA ALA A 222 -3.77 8.75 4.90
C ALA A 222 -4.86 8.93 5.97
N ILE A 223 -4.51 9.46 7.15
CA ILE A 223 -5.47 9.82 8.20
C ILE A 223 -6.47 10.90 7.72
N GLY A 224 -6.06 11.81 6.84
CA GLY A 224 -6.97 12.74 6.15
C GLY A 224 -7.98 11.98 5.28
N TRP A 225 -7.48 11.18 4.33
CA TRP A 225 -8.31 10.36 3.44
C TRP A 225 -9.26 9.41 4.18
N ALA A 226 -8.83 8.85 5.31
CA ALA A 226 -9.64 7.94 6.12
C ALA A 226 -10.77 8.67 6.87
N ARG A 227 -10.58 9.95 7.23
CA ARG A 227 -11.65 10.83 7.75
C ARG A 227 -12.61 11.29 6.64
N GLU A 228 -12.10 11.65 5.46
CA GLU A 228 -12.94 11.91 4.28
C GLU A 228 -13.84 10.70 3.97
N ASN A 229 -13.29 9.48 4.07
CA ASN A 229 -14.09 8.25 3.96
C ASN A 229 -15.08 8.06 5.13
N GLN A 230 -14.76 8.45 6.37
CA GLN A 230 -15.71 8.43 7.50
C GLN A 230 -16.90 9.38 7.29
N GLU A 231 -16.64 10.56 6.73
CA GLU A 231 -17.65 11.56 6.38
C GLU A 231 -18.56 11.07 5.25
N VAL A 232 -17.98 10.56 4.15
CA VAL A 232 -18.73 9.98 3.02
C VAL A 232 -19.53 8.74 3.43
N ALA A 233 -18.96 7.86 4.27
CA ALA A 233 -19.65 6.70 4.84
C ALA A 233 -20.75 7.07 5.85
N ARG A 234 -20.84 8.34 6.28
CA ARG A 234 -21.80 8.85 7.27
C ARG A 234 -21.66 8.19 8.65
N LEU A 235 -20.42 7.84 9.02
CA LEU A 235 -20.05 7.18 10.27
C LEU A 235 -19.37 8.13 11.26
N THR A 236 -19.63 9.44 11.16
CA THR A 236 -19.02 10.49 12.00
C THR A 236 -19.48 10.48 13.45
N ASP A 237 -20.59 9.80 13.74
CA ASP A 237 -21.10 9.45 15.07
C ASP A 237 -20.29 8.31 15.74
N ARG A 238 -19.58 7.50 14.96
CA ARG A 238 -18.96 6.26 15.46
C ARG A 238 -17.63 6.49 16.19
N PRO A 239 -17.33 5.68 17.22
CA PRO A 239 -16.14 5.85 18.06
C PRO A 239 -14.84 5.42 17.36
N ILE A 240 -14.34 6.26 16.45
CA ILE A 240 -13.05 6.05 15.77
C ILE A 240 -12.00 7.04 16.28
N ARG A 241 -11.00 6.52 16.99
CA ARG A 241 -9.82 7.25 17.46
C ARG A 241 -8.72 7.21 16.39
N TRP A 242 -8.62 8.30 15.64
CA TRP A 242 -7.60 8.53 14.60
C TRP A 242 -6.25 8.97 15.19
N ILE A 243 -5.18 8.20 14.93
CA ILE A 243 -3.82 8.46 15.42
C ILE A 243 -2.83 8.60 14.25
N VAL A 244 -2.07 9.70 14.25
CA VAL A 244 -0.92 9.90 13.34
C VAL A 244 0.36 9.52 14.09
N GLU A 245 0.82 8.27 13.96
CA GLU A 245 1.99 7.77 14.69
C GLU A 245 2.65 6.57 14.00
N ASP A 246 3.90 6.29 14.35
CA ASP A 246 4.54 5.02 14.04
C ASP A 246 3.82 3.87 14.76
N ALA A 247 3.48 2.81 14.03
CA ALA A 247 2.66 1.71 14.54
C ALA A 247 3.35 0.90 15.65
N MET A 248 4.67 0.73 15.57
CA MET A 248 5.45 0.00 16.57
C MET A 248 5.46 0.79 17.90
N LYS A 249 5.86 2.07 17.85
CA LYS A 249 5.85 2.97 19.02
C LYS A 249 4.45 3.19 19.60
N PHE A 250 3.42 3.14 18.77
CA PHE A 250 2.04 3.15 19.25
C PHE A 250 1.76 1.91 20.11
N ALA A 251 2.04 0.71 19.57
CA ALA A 251 1.78 -0.56 20.24
C ALA A 251 2.60 -0.70 21.55
N GLU A 252 3.90 -0.38 21.53
CA GLU A 252 4.78 -0.31 22.72
C GLU A 252 4.20 0.58 23.83
N ARG A 253 3.58 1.71 23.45
CA ARG A 253 2.99 2.65 24.40
C ARG A 253 1.66 2.14 24.96
N GLU A 254 0.84 1.46 24.17
CA GLU A 254 -0.40 0.87 24.68
C GLU A 254 -0.10 -0.32 25.61
N GLU A 255 0.92 -1.14 25.32
CA GLU A 255 1.45 -2.17 26.24
C GLU A 255 1.89 -1.55 27.57
N ARG A 256 2.73 -0.50 27.53
CA ARG A 256 3.17 0.26 28.72
C ARG A 256 2.03 0.95 29.49
N ARG A 257 0.84 1.09 28.89
CA ARG A 257 -0.36 1.65 29.52
C ARG A 257 -1.32 0.59 30.07
N GLY A 258 -1.10 -0.69 29.77
CA GLY A 258 -2.10 -1.74 30.04
C GLY A 258 -3.37 -1.62 29.20
N ASN A 259 -3.31 -0.90 28.07
CA ASN A 259 -4.42 -0.84 27.12
C ASN A 259 -4.51 -2.16 26.34
N SER A 260 -5.74 -2.64 26.13
CA SER A 260 -5.99 -3.92 25.46
C SER A 260 -7.14 -3.87 24.46
N TYR A 261 -7.06 -4.76 23.48
CA TYR A 261 -7.93 -4.84 22.30
C TYR A 261 -8.45 -6.27 22.08
N ASP A 262 -9.63 -6.39 21.53
CA ASP A 262 -10.28 -7.67 21.24
C ASP A 262 -9.95 -8.20 19.84
N ILE A 263 -9.78 -7.28 18.88
CA ILE A 263 -9.31 -7.57 17.53
C ILE A 263 -8.15 -6.64 17.21
N ILE A 264 -7.08 -7.18 16.64
CA ILE A 264 -5.96 -6.40 16.12
C ILE A 264 -5.73 -6.75 14.65
N LEU A 265 -5.73 -5.74 13.79
CA LEU A 265 -5.29 -5.81 12.40
C LEU A 265 -3.93 -5.11 12.27
N PHE A 266 -3.01 -5.69 11.50
CA PHE A 266 -1.82 -4.99 11.03
C PHE A 266 -1.46 -5.37 9.59
N ASP A 267 -1.32 -4.35 8.74
CA ASP A 267 -0.97 -4.46 7.31
C ASP A 267 0.40 -3.82 7.00
N PRO A 268 1.50 -4.30 7.62
CA PRO A 268 2.81 -3.67 7.52
C PRO A 268 3.38 -3.72 6.08
N PRO A 269 3.87 -2.60 5.54
CA PRO A 269 4.54 -2.59 4.25
C PRO A 269 5.90 -3.30 4.32
N ALA A 270 6.44 -3.72 3.17
CA ALA A 270 7.77 -4.33 3.10
C ALA A 270 8.89 -3.41 3.65
N TYR A 271 8.78 -2.11 3.35
CA TYR A 271 9.58 -1.02 3.89
C TYR A 271 8.66 0.18 4.16
N GLY A 272 8.94 0.95 5.22
CA GLY A 272 8.16 2.13 5.56
C GLY A 272 8.94 3.12 6.43
N ARG A 273 8.32 4.28 6.71
CA ARG A 273 8.86 5.24 7.68
C ARG A 273 7.78 5.83 8.58
N GLY A 274 8.12 6.00 9.86
CA GLY A 274 7.28 6.68 10.85
C GLY A 274 7.36 8.22 10.74
N PRO A 275 6.48 8.97 11.44
CA PRO A 275 6.35 10.42 11.26
C PRO A 275 7.58 11.24 11.68
N LYS A 276 8.52 10.64 12.44
CA LYS A 276 9.77 11.28 12.90
C LYS A 276 11.00 10.66 12.23
N GLY A 277 10.80 9.93 11.13
CA GLY A 277 11.86 9.27 10.38
C GLY A 277 12.26 7.89 10.90
N GLU A 278 11.49 7.30 11.83
CA GLU A 278 11.59 5.88 12.19
C GLU A 278 11.65 5.01 10.91
N VAL A 279 12.48 3.97 10.90
CA VAL A 279 12.56 3.05 9.75
C VAL A 279 11.79 1.78 10.07
N TRP A 280 10.93 1.33 9.15
CA TRP A 280 10.26 0.04 9.21
C TRP A 280 10.83 -0.89 8.12
N GLN A 281 11.26 -2.09 8.50
CA GLN A 281 11.60 -3.18 7.58
C GLN A 281 10.86 -4.44 8.04
N LEU A 282 10.09 -5.07 7.13
CA LEU A 282 9.15 -6.13 7.49
C LEU A 282 9.83 -7.30 8.22
N PHE A 283 10.87 -7.90 7.65
CA PHE A 283 11.50 -9.09 8.22
C PHE A 283 12.31 -8.83 9.51
N GLU A 284 12.66 -7.58 9.80
CA GLU A 284 13.38 -7.21 11.02
C GLU A 284 12.41 -6.91 12.19
N HIS A 285 11.31 -6.21 11.92
CA HIS A 285 10.44 -5.66 12.97
C HIS A 285 9.12 -6.40 13.17
N LEU A 286 8.64 -7.15 12.16
CA LEU A 286 7.39 -7.92 12.25
C LEU A 286 7.34 -8.89 13.45
N PRO A 287 8.41 -9.64 13.81
CA PRO A 287 8.34 -10.54 14.97
C PRO A 287 8.14 -9.80 16.29
N ALA A 288 8.74 -8.63 16.44
CA ALA A 288 8.59 -7.80 17.63
C ALA A 288 7.20 -7.14 17.70
N LEU A 289 6.67 -6.68 16.56
CA LEU A 289 5.32 -6.13 16.49
C LEU A 289 4.26 -7.20 16.81
N ALA A 290 4.39 -8.41 16.26
CA ALA A 290 3.45 -9.50 16.51
C ALA A 290 3.40 -9.89 18.00
N ASP A 291 4.56 -9.95 18.67
CA ASP A 291 4.62 -10.25 20.10
C ASP A 291 4.07 -9.12 20.99
N ILE A 292 4.20 -7.84 20.60
CA ILE A 292 3.49 -6.74 21.26
C ILE A 292 1.98 -6.85 21.03
N CYS A 293 1.54 -7.19 19.80
CA CYS A 293 0.12 -7.38 19.50
C CYS A 293 -0.50 -8.44 20.41
N ARG A 294 0.22 -9.54 20.71
CA ARG A 294 -0.20 -10.50 21.74
C ARG A 294 -0.30 -9.87 23.14
N SER A 295 0.71 -9.10 23.58
CA SER A 295 0.68 -8.44 24.90
C SER A 295 -0.51 -7.49 25.09
N ILE A 296 -0.99 -6.84 24.02
CA ILE A 296 -2.11 -5.89 24.07
C ILE A 296 -3.46 -6.50 23.68
N LEU A 297 -3.59 -7.84 23.73
CA LEU A 297 -4.90 -8.49 23.67
C LEU A 297 -5.67 -8.36 24.98
N SER A 298 -7.00 -8.35 24.88
CA SER A 298 -7.90 -8.38 26.04
C SER A 298 -7.94 -9.76 26.70
N PRO A 299 -8.53 -9.90 27.90
CA PRO A 299 -8.75 -11.21 28.53
C PRO A 299 -9.75 -12.12 27.81
N LYS A 300 -10.44 -11.64 26.76
CA LYS A 300 -11.38 -12.41 25.93
C LYS A 300 -11.23 -12.01 24.44
N PRO A 301 -10.04 -12.19 23.85
CA PRO A 301 -9.76 -11.72 22.50
C PRO A 301 -10.59 -12.52 21.48
N LEU A 302 -10.74 -11.98 20.27
CA LEU A 302 -11.50 -12.60 19.18
C LEU A 302 -10.58 -13.00 18.02
N ALA A 303 -9.70 -12.11 17.55
CA ALA A 303 -8.77 -12.42 16.46
C ALA A 303 -7.55 -11.47 16.40
N VAL A 304 -6.48 -11.94 15.75
CA VAL A 304 -5.36 -11.11 15.29
C VAL A 304 -5.10 -11.42 13.83
N VAL A 305 -5.08 -10.40 12.97
CA VAL A 305 -4.94 -10.52 11.51
C VAL A 305 -3.68 -9.77 11.05
N LEU A 306 -2.77 -10.51 10.42
CA LEU A 306 -1.61 -10.00 9.71
C LEU A 306 -1.84 -10.18 8.20
N THR A 307 -1.67 -9.10 7.44
CA THR A 307 -1.58 -9.13 5.97
C THR A 307 -0.24 -8.60 5.48
N ALA A 308 0.27 -9.12 4.36
CA ALA A 308 1.56 -8.71 3.81
C ALA A 308 1.61 -8.82 2.28
N TYR A 309 1.79 -7.68 1.59
CA TYR A 309 2.00 -7.61 0.14
C TYR A 309 3.44 -8.00 -0.30
N SER A 310 4.22 -8.63 0.58
CA SER A 310 5.60 -9.05 0.30
C SER A 310 5.66 -10.47 -0.27
N ILE A 311 5.12 -10.64 -1.48
CA ILE A 311 4.93 -11.95 -2.17
C ILE A 311 6.27 -12.70 -2.43
N ARG A 312 7.44 -12.08 -2.15
CA ARG A 312 8.74 -12.77 -2.15
C ARG A 312 8.91 -13.76 -0.99
N ALA A 313 8.09 -13.68 0.05
CA ALA A 313 7.99 -14.71 1.08
C ALA A 313 6.83 -15.67 0.78
N SER A 314 6.92 -16.91 1.28
CA SER A 314 5.75 -17.79 1.35
C SER A 314 4.91 -17.43 2.58
N PHE A 315 3.59 -17.62 2.50
CA PHE A 315 2.68 -17.50 3.65
C PHE A 315 3.11 -18.40 4.83
N PHE A 316 3.83 -19.51 4.57
CA PHE A 316 4.40 -20.36 5.63
C PHE A 316 5.30 -19.60 6.62
N ALA A 317 6.00 -18.54 6.19
CA ALA A 317 6.87 -17.75 7.07
C ALA A 317 6.06 -16.94 8.10
N ILE A 318 4.99 -16.26 7.65
CA ILE A 318 4.09 -15.52 8.55
C ILE A 318 3.13 -16.44 9.32
N HIS A 319 2.85 -17.64 8.80
CA HIS A 319 2.14 -18.70 9.52
C HIS A 319 2.94 -19.20 10.73
N ALA A 320 4.21 -19.59 10.51
CA ALA A 320 5.10 -20.07 11.57
C ALA A 320 5.30 -19.01 12.66
N LEU A 321 5.59 -17.76 12.26
CA LEU A 321 5.68 -16.63 13.20
C LEU A 321 4.42 -16.53 14.05
N MET A 322 3.23 -16.49 13.44
CA MET A 322 1.98 -16.33 14.20
C MET A 322 1.69 -17.52 15.12
N ARG A 323 2.02 -18.77 14.74
CA ARG A 323 1.85 -19.91 15.66
C ARG A 323 2.78 -19.87 16.87
N ASP A 324 4.05 -19.52 16.68
CA ASP A 324 4.99 -19.31 17.80
C ASP A 324 4.57 -18.09 18.65
N THR A 325 4.15 -16.98 18.02
CA THR A 325 3.62 -15.80 18.72
C THR A 325 2.41 -16.14 19.57
N PHE A 326 1.47 -16.98 19.12
CA PHE A 326 0.22 -17.30 19.83
C PHE A 326 0.24 -18.64 20.61
N ALA A 327 1.41 -19.27 20.81
CA ALA A 327 1.55 -20.48 21.60
C ALA A 327 0.99 -20.34 23.03
N GLY A 328 0.27 -21.36 23.49
CA GLY A 328 -0.39 -21.39 24.80
C GLY A 328 -1.71 -20.60 24.89
N MET A 329 -2.17 -19.93 23.82
CA MET A 329 -3.47 -19.22 23.80
C MET A 329 -4.63 -20.06 23.25
N GLY A 330 -4.37 -21.28 22.76
CA GLY A 330 -5.37 -22.08 22.05
C GLY A 330 -5.78 -21.43 20.73
N GLY A 331 -7.03 -21.62 20.33
CA GLY A 331 -7.55 -21.10 19.07
C GLY A 331 -6.91 -21.74 17.83
N THR A 332 -7.07 -21.09 16.68
CA THR A 332 -6.59 -21.57 15.37
C THR A 332 -5.83 -20.47 14.62
N VAL A 333 -4.70 -20.81 13.98
CA VAL A 333 -4.04 -19.97 12.98
C VAL A 333 -4.41 -20.46 11.57
N GLU A 334 -5.15 -19.63 10.85
CA GLU A 334 -5.44 -19.80 9.42
C GLU A 334 -4.42 -19.01 8.59
N SER A 335 -3.91 -19.56 7.48
CA SER A 335 -2.96 -18.82 6.62
C SER A 335 -2.97 -19.26 5.16
N GLY A 336 -2.60 -18.33 4.29
CA GLY A 336 -2.51 -18.55 2.85
C GLY A 336 -2.42 -17.22 2.11
N GLU A 337 -3.16 -17.11 1.01
CA GLU A 337 -3.09 -15.99 0.08
C GLU A 337 -4.47 -15.39 -0.17
N LEU A 338 -4.49 -14.06 -0.35
CA LEU A 338 -5.61 -13.28 -0.85
C LEU A 338 -5.53 -13.23 -2.38
N VAL A 339 -6.62 -13.57 -3.04
CA VAL A 339 -6.70 -13.77 -4.49
C VAL A 339 -7.88 -12.99 -5.06
N ILE A 340 -7.68 -12.35 -6.22
CA ILE A 340 -8.76 -11.77 -7.02
C ILE A 340 -8.93 -12.64 -8.27
N ARG A 341 -10.17 -13.05 -8.57
CA ARG A 341 -10.48 -13.76 -9.82
C ARG A 341 -10.99 -12.80 -10.89
N GLU A 342 -10.40 -12.87 -12.09
CA GLU A 342 -10.78 -12.01 -13.21
C GLU A 342 -12.08 -12.45 -13.89
N LYS A 343 -12.69 -11.54 -14.66
CA LYS A 343 -13.86 -11.84 -15.52
C LYS A 343 -13.53 -12.45 -16.89
N SER A 344 -12.32 -12.29 -17.42
CA SER A 344 -11.99 -12.67 -18.81
C SER A 344 -11.78 -14.18 -19.02
N ALA A 345 -10.68 -14.75 -18.53
CA ALA A 345 -10.36 -16.19 -18.63
C ALA A 345 -10.46 -16.90 -17.26
N GLY A 346 -10.99 -16.23 -16.24
CA GLY A 346 -11.21 -16.79 -14.91
C GLY A 346 -9.93 -17.11 -14.13
N ARG A 347 -8.77 -16.58 -14.53
CA ARG A 347 -7.49 -16.76 -13.80
C ARG A 347 -7.56 -16.10 -12.42
N ALA A 348 -6.79 -16.68 -11.50
CA ALA A 348 -6.54 -16.18 -10.17
C ALA A 348 -5.29 -15.27 -10.20
N LEU A 349 -5.42 -14.06 -9.66
CA LEU A 349 -4.31 -13.15 -9.39
C LEU A 349 -4.10 -13.06 -7.87
N SER A 350 -2.97 -13.56 -7.37
CA SER A 350 -2.61 -13.40 -5.95
C SER A 350 -2.19 -11.96 -5.66
N THR A 351 -2.55 -11.43 -4.50
CA THR A 351 -2.31 -10.01 -4.16
C THR A 351 -1.45 -9.84 -2.92
N SER A 352 -1.66 -10.69 -1.92
CA SER A 352 -1.04 -10.57 -0.60
C SER A 352 -1.13 -11.88 0.18
N LEU A 353 -0.16 -12.08 1.06
CA LEU A 353 -0.16 -13.16 2.04
C LEU A 353 -1.03 -12.75 3.23
N PHE A 354 -1.64 -13.71 3.93
CA PHE A 354 -2.23 -13.46 5.25
C PHE A 354 -1.93 -14.57 6.25
N SER A 355 -1.97 -14.19 7.52
CA SER A 355 -2.00 -15.11 8.65
C SER A 355 -2.92 -14.54 9.74
N ARG A 356 -3.92 -15.31 10.16
CA ARG A 356 -4.94 -14.90 11.12
C ARG A 356 -5.01 -15.90 12.27
N TRP A 357 -4.74 -15.45 13.49
CA TRP A 357 -5.13 -16.17 14.69
C TRP A 357 -6.58 -15.82 15.03
N VAL A 358 -7.39 -16.83 15.36
CA VAL A 358 -8.76 -16.68 15.87
C VAL A 358 -8.85 -17.42 17.21
N ALA A 359 -9.49 -16.78 18.19
CA ALA A 359 -9.76 -17.39 19.49
C ALA A 359 -10.74 -18.57 19.39
N GLN A 360 -10.89 -19.30 20.50
CA GLN A 360 -11.82 -20.43 20.65
C GLN A 360 -13.09 -20.02 21.42
#